data_AF-A0AAN7G155-F1
#
_entry.id   AF-A0AAN7G155-F1
#
_cell.length_a   1.000
_cell.length_b   1.000
_cell.length_c   1.000
_cell.angle_alpha   90.00
_cell.angle_beta   90.00
_cell.angle_gamma   90.00
#
_symmetry.space_group_name_H-M   'P 1'
#
loop_
_entity.id
_entity.type
_entity.pdbx_description
1 polymer ?
#
loop_
_entity_poly.entity_id
_entity_poly.type
_entity_poly.pdbx_seq_one_letter_code
_entity_poly.pdbx_strand_id
1 'polypeptide(L)'
;MALEAYASRNPDTVHADVLSKARQACYKARDAFYACLDKESNKRPTEIASVGLLYPSECKNSRAEFDKHCRASWVKHFDRQYCRNRRVQRLLDDKDSRRGV
;
A
#
# COMPACT_ATOMS: atom_id res chain seq x y z
N MET A 1 -36.46 -0.31 -4.53
CA MET A 1 -35.60 0.69 -3.87
C MET A 1 -34.09 0.42 -4.05
N ALA A 2 -33.62 -0.03 -5.23
CA ALA A 2 -32.19 -0.34 -5.45
C ALA A 2 -31.56 0.37 -6.68
N LEU A 3 -32.38 1.05 -7.48
CA LEU A 3 -31.94 1.73 -8.71
C LEU A 3 -31.69 3.24 -8.51
N GLU A 4 -32.28 3.84 -7.48
CA GLU A 4 -32.17 5.29 -7.22
C GLU A 4 -30.81 5.69 -6.63
N ALA A 5 -30.11 4.76 -5.95
CA ALA A 5 -28.76 5.02 -5.44
C ALA A 5 -27.69 5.08 -6.55
N TYR A 6 -27.98 4.55 -7.74
CA TYR A 6 -27.06 4.61 -8.89
C TYR A 6 -27.20 5.91 -9.69
N ALA A 7 -28.39 6.52 -9.71
CA ALA A 7 -28.71 7.67 -10.54
C ALA A 7 -28.22 9.03 -10.00
N SER A 8 -27.81 9.11 -8.73
CA SER A 8 -27.36 10.38 -8.11
C SER A 8 -25.85 10.65 -8.26
N ARG A 9 -25.12 9.83 -9.02
CA ARG A 9 -23.72 10.13 -9.36
C ARG A 9 -23.69 11.16 -10.48
N ASN A 10 -23.66 12.43 -10.10
CA ASN A 10 -23.34 13.55 -10.99
C ASN A 10 -22.20 13.17 -11.97
N PRO A 11 -22.49 12.98 -13.28
CA PRO A 11 -21.49 12.52 -14.24
C PRO A 11 -20.40 13.57 -14.54
N ASP A 12 -20.60 14.82 -14.13
CA ASP A 12 -19.72 15.96 -14.41
C ASP A 12 -18.58 16.18 -13.40
N THR A 13 -18.53 15.42 -12.30
CA THR A 13 -17.35 15.46 -11.42
C THR A 13 -16.29 14.52 -11.95
N VAL A 14 -15.52 14.99 -12.94
CA VAL A 14 -14.29 14.30 -13.35
C VAL A 14 -13.37 14.27 -12.13
N HIS A 15 -13.37 13.14 -11.44
CA HIS A 15 -12.50 12.86 -10.32
C HIS A 15 -11.05 12.85 -10.81
N ALA A 16 -10.41 14.03 -10.77
CA ALA A 16 -9.05 14.21 -11.25
C ALA A 16 -8.03 13.33 -10.49
N ASP A 17 -8.38 12.97 -9.26
CA ASP A 17 -7.72 11.99 -8.39
C ASP A 17 -7.76 10.55 -8.93
N VAL A 18 -8.63 10.25 -9.90
CA VAL A 18 -8.81 8.94 -10.53
C VAL A 18 -8.32 8.91 -11.98
N LEU A 19 -7.98 10.06 -12.56
CA LEU A 19 -7.36 10.18 -13.89
C LEU A 19 -6.09 9.33 -13.98
N SER A 20 -5.83 8.79 -15.17
CA SER A 20 -4.67 7.91 -15.42
C SER A 20 -3.34 8.53 -15.00
N LYS A 21 -3.14 9.83 -15.23
CA LYS A 21 -1.95 10.58 -14.81
C LYS A 21 -1.79 10.63 -13.30
N ALA A 22 -2.88 10.88 -12.56
CA ALA A 22 -2.86 10.88 -11.09
C ALA A 22 -2.60 9.47 -10.53
N ARG A 23 -3.19 8.43 -11.13
CA ARG A 23 -2.90 7.03 -10.78
C ARG A 23 -1.43 6.67 -11.00
N GLN A 24 -0.84 7.09 -12.11
CA GLN A 24 0.59 6.87 -12.38
C GLN A 24 1.47 7.56 -11.35
N ALA A 25 1.16 8.81 -10.95
CA ALA A 25 1.88 9.51 -9.89
C ALA A 25 1.75 8.78 -8.54
N CYS A 26 0.54 8.32 -8.20
CA CYS A 26 0.27 7.51 -7.01
C CYS A 26 1.11 6.22 -7.00
N TYR A 27 1.18 5.47 -8.11
CA TYR A 27 1.99 4.26 -8.19
C TYR A 27 3.49 4.53 -8.07
N LYS A 28 4.00 5.62 -8.68
CA LYS A 28 5.42 5.99 -8.54
C LYS A 28 5.77 6.31 -7.08
N ALA A 29 4.93 7.08 -6.39
CA ALA A 29 5.13 7.41 -4.98
C ALA A 29 5.03 6.15 -4.08
N ARG A 30 4.07 5.28 -4.37
CA ARG A 30 3.89 3.98 -3.72
C ARG A 30 5.16 3.12 -3.83
N ASP A 31 5.67 2.97 -5.04
CA ASP A 31 6.81 2.09 -5.31
C ASP A 31 8.09 2.65 -4.68
N ALA A 32 8.26 3.97 -4.64
CA ALA A 32 9.36 4.62 -3.91
C ALA A 32 9.27 4.37 -2.39
N PHE A 33 8.07 4.42 -1.80
CA PHE A 33 7.84 4.12 -0.39
C PHE A 33 8.14 2.65 -0.06
N TYR A 34 7.61 1.70 -0.84
CA TYR A 34 7.87 0.28 -0.60
C TYR A 34 9.32 -0.12 -0.90
N ALA A 35 9.99 0.50 -1.87
CA ALA A 35 11.41 0.28 -2.10
C ALA A 35 12.28 0.74 -0.92
N CYS A 36 11.90 1.82 -0.25
CA CYS A 36 12.54 2.25 1.00
C CYS A 36 12.29 1.24 2.12
N LEU A 37 11.05 0.77 2.24
CA LEU A 37 10.68 -0.25 3.22
C LEU A 37 11.42 -1.56 3.02
N ASP A 38 11.53 -2.07 1.79
CA ASP A 38 12.21 -3.33 1.49
C ASP A 38 13.70 -3.27 1.82
N LYS A 39 14.36 -2.12 1.63
CA LYS A 39 15.76 -1.93 2.04
C LYS A 39 15.96 -2.05 3.56
N GLU A 40 15.06 -1.45 4.33
CA GLU A 40 15.12 -1.46 5.80
C GLU A 40 14.45 -2.71 6.42
N SER A 41 13.64 -3.43 5.64
CA SER A 41 12.86 -4.60 6.03
C SER A 41 13.69 -5.75 6.59
N ASN A 42 14.95 -5.86 6.16
CA ASN A 42 15.89 -6.88 6.59
C ASN A 42 16.32 -6.73 8.06
N LYS A 43 16.06 -5.58 8.69
CA LYS A 43 16.54 -5.28 10.06
C LYS A 43 15.46 -5.36 11.14
N ARG A 44 14.17 -5.27 10.81
CA ARG A 44 13.07 -5.28 11.82
C ARG A 44 11.78 -5.92 11.32
N PRO A 45 11.10 -6.76 12.13
CA PRO A 45 9.76 -7.26 11.82
C PRO A 45 8.80 -6.09 11.64
N THR A 46 8.33 -5.87 10.40
CA THR A 46 7.60 -4.65 10.03
C THR A 46 6.08 -4.84 10.11
N GLU A 47 5.60 -5.76 10.95
CA GLU A 47 4.18 -6.03 11.08
C GLU A 47 3.78 -6.18 12.55
N ILE A 48 3.01 -5.22 13.05
CA ILE A 48 2.09 -5.45 14.15
C ILE A 48 0.70 -5.48 13.51
N ALA A 49 0.08 -6.66 13.49
CA ALA A 49 -1.19 -6.94 12.83
C ALA A 49 -2.36 -6.02 13.26
N SER A 50 -2.20 -5.30 14.37
CA SER A 50 -3.24 -4.47 14.99
C SER A 50 -3.10 -2.95 14.75
N VAL A 51 -1.95 -2.42 14.30
CA VAL A 51 -1.69 -0.96 14.33
C VAL A 51 -1.32 -0.35 12.96
N GLY A 52 -1.29 -1.15 11.90
CA GLY A 52 -0.92 -0.70 10.56
C GLY A 52 0.56 -0.92 10.24
N LEU A 53 0.95 -0.57 9.01
CA LEU A 53 2.31 -0.76 8.50
C LEU A 53 3.27 0.14 9.29
N LEU A 54 4.10 -0.47 10.16
CA LEU A 54 5.20 0.26 10.79
C LEU A 54 6.24 0.57 9.71
N TYR A 55 6.80 1.78 9.68
CA TYR A 55 7.89 2.11 8.76
C TYR A 55 8.97 2.90 9.50
N PRO A 56 10.25 2.81 9.06
CA PRO A 56 11.35 3.58 9.64
C PRO A 56 11.15 5.08 9.41
N SER A 57 11.71 5.91 10.29
CA SER A 57 11.71 7.38 10.14
C SER A 57 12.24 7.83 8.77
N GLU A 58 13.20 7.11 8.20
CA GLU A 58 13.80 7.37 6.90
C GLU A 58 12.76 7.34 5.76
N CYS A 59 11.76 6.46 5.85
CA CYS A 59 10.71 6.32 4.85
C CYS A 59 9.49 7.23 5.14
N LYS A 60 9.57 8.13 6.13
CA LYS A 60 8.47 9.04 6.46
C LYS A 60 8.24 10.09 5.37
N ASN A 61 9.30 10.53 4.70
CA ASN A 61 9.20 11.50 3.60
C ASN A 61 8.46 10.91 2.40
N SER A 62 8.82 9.68 2.00
CA SER A 62 8.12 8.97 0.92
C SER A 62 6.69 8.59 1.32
N ARG A 63 6.41 8.35 2.61
CA ARG A 63 5.03 8.18 3.10
C ARG A 63 4.19 9.44 2.92
N ALA A 64 4.74 10.62 3.22
CA ALA A 64 4.04 11.88 3.05
C ALA A 64 3.72 12.17 1.58
N GLU A 65 4.62 11.82 0.65
CA GLU A 65 4.36 11.92 -0.79
C GLU A 65 3.31 10.91 -1.26
N PHE A 66 3.36 9.67 -0.75
CA PHE A 66 2.37 8.65 -1.03
C PHE A 66 0.97 9.07 -0.57
N ASP A 67 0.84 9.61 0.64
CA ASP A 67 -0.44 10.11 1.17
C ASP A 67 -0.94 11.37 0.45
N LYS A 68 -0.04 12.18 -0.14
CA LYS A 68 -0.40 13.34 -0.98
C LYS A 68 -0.90 12.95 -2.36
N HIS A 69 -0.25 11.98 -3.01
CA HIS A 69 -0.56 11.57 -4.38
C HIS A 69 -1.65 10.50 -4.47
N CYS A 70 -1.81 9.69 -3.43
CA CYS A 70 -2.81 8.63 -3.39
C CYS A 70 -3.97 8.97 -2.46
N ARG A 71 -5.17 8.52 -2.83
CA ARG A 71 -6.33 8.58 -1.94
C ARG A 71 -6.09 7.72 -0.71
N ALA A 72 -6.57 8.15 0.45
CA ALA A 72 -6.47 7.40 1.70
C ALA A 72 -7.06 5.97 1.62
N SER A 73 -8.08 5.74 0.79
CA SER A 73 -8.63 4.39 0.56
C SER A 73 -7.64 3.47 -0.18
N TRP A 74 -6.87 4.03 -1.12
CA TRP A 74 -5.83 3.30 -1.86
C TRP A 74 -4.65 3.00 -0.95
N VAL A 75 -4.19 3.98 -0.17
CA VAL A 75 -3.13 3.80 0.83
C VAL A 75 -3.48 2.66 1.80
N LYS A 76 -4.68 2.66 2.38
CA LYS A 76 -5.15 1.59 3.28
C LYS A 76 -5.18 0.22 2.59
N HIS A 77 -5.57 0.17 1.32
CA HIS A 77 -5.59 -1.07 0.55
C HIS A 77 -4.17 -1.60 0.30
N PHE A 78 -3.27 -0.73 -0.16
CA PHE A 78 -1.88 -1.11 -0.44
C PHE A 78 -1.13 -1.51 0.83
N ASP A 79 -1.32 -0.80 1.94
CA ASP A 79 -0.70 -1.18 3.22
C ASP A 79 -1.15 -2.58 3.66
N ARG A 80 -2.44 -2.90 3.54
CA ARG A 80 -2.96 -4.25 3.82
C ARG A 80 -2.38 -5.29 2.87
N GLN A 81 -2.29 -4.97 1.58
CA GLN A 81 -1.74 -5.86 0.57
C GLN A 81 -0.26 -6.14 0.82
N TYR A 82 0.53 -5.12 1.15
CA TYR A 82 1.95 -5.23 1.42
C TYR A 82 2.22 -6.09 2.66
N CYS A 83 1.52 -5.84 3.79
CA CYS A 83 1.62 -6.68 4.97
C CYS A 83 1.23 -8.14 4.68
N ARG A 84 0.15 -8.37 3.92
CA ARG A 84 -0.25 -9.74 3.55
C ARG A 84 0.82 -10.43 2.71
N ASN A 85 1.34 -9.75 1.69
CA ASN A 85 2.35 -10.31 0.79
C ASN A 85 3.64 -10.60 1.55
N ARG A 86 4.07 -9.73 2.46
CA ARG A 86 5.28 -9.91 3.24
C ARG A 86 5.16 -11.01 4.30
N ARG A 87 3.96 -11.20 4.87
CA ARG A 87 3.65 -12.38 5.69
C ARG A 87 3.74 -13.66 4.87
N VAL A 88 3.18 -13.67 3.66
CA VAL A 88 3.28 -14.84 2.77
C VAL A 88 4.73 -15.12 2.40
N GLN A 89 5.52 -14.09 2.06
CA GLN A 89 6.94 -14.24 1.73
C GLN A 89 7.71 -14.90 2.88
N ARG A 90 7.56 -14.41 4.11
CA ARG A 90 8.17 -15.03 5.29
C ARG A 90 7.79 -16.50 5.47
N LEU A 91 6.52 -16.83 5.26
CA LEU A 91 6.05 -18.22 5.35
C LEU A 91 6.67 -19.11 4.27
N LEU A 92 6.96 -18.58 3.09
CA LEU A 92 7.66 -19.31 2.02
C LEU A 92 9.14 -19.48 2.37
N ASP A 93 9.82 -18.42 2.82
CA ASP A 93 11.21 -18.45 3.24
C ASP A 93 11.44 -19.43 4.42
N ASP A 94 10.50 -19.49 5.37
CA ASP A 94 10.49 -20.46 6.49
C ASP A 94 10.29 -21.91 6.02
N LYS A 95 9.47 -22.13 4.97
CA LYS A 95 9.24 -23.47 4.41
C LYS A 95 10.45 -23.99 3.65
N ASP A 96 11.16 -23.13 2.92
CA ASP A 96 12.41 -23.49 2.26
C ASP A 96 13.53 -23.76 3.29
N SER A 97 13.58 -22.98 4.39
CA SER A 97 14.54 -23.22 5.49
C SER A 97 14.32 -24.56 6.21
N ARG A 98 13.09 -25.08 6.25
CA ARG A 98 12.76 -26.38 6.90
C ARG A 98 12.91 -27.60 6.00
N ARG A 99 13.17 -27.41 4.69
CA ARG A 99 13.39 -28.52 3.74
C ARG A 99 14.86 -28.93 3.59
N GLY A 100 15.75 -28.42 4.45
CA GLY A 100 17.15 -28.83 4.54
C GLY A 100 17.44 -29.67 5.78
N VAL A 101 17.21 -30.98 5.66
CA VAL A 101 17.97 -32.16 6.18
C VAL A 101 17.11 -33.40 5.97
#